data_AF-F6PKE5-F1
#
_entry.id   AF-F6PKE5-F1
#
_cell.length_a   1.000
_cell.length_b   1.000
_cell.length_c   1.000
_cell.angle_alpha   90.00
_cell.angle_beta   90.00
_cell.angle_gamma   90.00
#
_symmetry.space_group_name_H-M   'P 1'
#
loop_
_entity.id
_entity.type
_entity.pdbx_description
1 polymer ?
#
loop_
_entity_poly.entity_id
_entity_poly.type
_entity_poly.pdbx_seq_one_letter_code
_entity_poly.pdbx_strand_id
1 'polypeptide(L)'
;MPLTYDRTIVVEKLDELRSSIPDGRTLLGLGMLEVTSQMKRMSQKRASVVIILTDGVLDRSTQILSVKEANTARTLGGTVLAVGVGDFNPSQLIEIVGGSKKLVFKAASFDGLNRIVKHVIDGSCVEISSVEPEIICANSSFEVSVSGRGFNKSGDSAHVKCNFWFNKTTSLLVTPTSFSPTLLTCPSPQRVALRPGDVVVLQVTLNDGVSFVSSNVTITTGVCESSPGVVWAALFLALLALS
;
A
#
# COMPACT_ATOMS: atom_id res chain seq x y z
N MET A 1 21.34 1.58 12.23
CA MET A 1 20.39 1.34 13.34
C MET A 1 19.23 0.50 12.81
N PRO A 2 18.74 -0.50 13.56
CA PRO A 2 17.53 -1.24 13.20
C PRO A 2 16.26 -0.38 13.25
N LEU A 3 15.24 -0.71 12.45
CA LEU A 3 13.90 -0.15 12.59
C LEU A 3 13.35 -0.40 14.00
N THR A 4 12.76 0.62 14.61
CA THR A 4 12.17 0.55 15.96
C THR A 4 10.90 1.37 16.05
N TYR A 5 9.99 0.98 16.95
CA TYR A 5 8.85 1.77 17.38
C TYR A 5 9.11 2.52 18.70
N ASP A 6 10.24 2.25 19.36
CA ASP A 6 10.61 2.87 20.63
C ASP A 6 11.10 4.30 20.39
N ARG A 7 10.29 5.27 20.85
CA ARG A 7 10.57 6.69 20.70
C ARG A 7 11.86 7.11 21.43
N THR A 8 12.20 6.45 22.52
CA THR A 8 13.40 6.76 23.32
C THR A 8 14.65 6.48 22.50
N ILE A 9 14.71 5.30 21.88
CA ILE A 9 15.81 4.89 21.00
C ILE A 9 15.91 5.85 19.80
N VAL A 10 14.78 6.27 19.23
CA VAL A 10 14.77 7.22 18.10
C VAL A 10 15.37 8.57 18.52
N VAL A 11 14.96 9.12 19.66
CA VAL A 11 15.46 10.42 20.14
C VAL A 11 16.95 10.35 20.45
N GLU A 12 17.39 9.31 21.16
CA GLU A 12 18.81 9.08 21.48
C GLU A 12 19.67 9.04 20.21
N LYS A 13 19.23 8.30 19.19
CA LYS A 13 19.96 8.18 17.92
C LYS A 13 19.95 9.45 17.08
N LEU A 14 18.89 10.26 17.19
CA LEU A 14 18.86 11.58 16.57
C LEU A 14 19.85 12.53 17.23
N ASP A 15 20.03 12.45 18.56
CA ASP A 15 21.02 13.25 19.27
C ASP A 15 22.45 12.81 18.93
N GLU A 16 22.71 11.51 18.77
CA GLU A 16 23.98 11.01 18.22
C GLU A 16 24.26 11.61 16.82
N LEU A 17 23.28 11.58 15.93
CA LEU A 17 23.41 12.14 14.57
C LEU A 17 23.68 13.65 14.58
N ARG A 18 23.09 14.41 15.52
CA ARG A 18 23.37 15.86 15.67
C ARG A 18 24.81 16.15 16.07
N SER A 19 25.40 15.26 16.87
CA SER A 19 26.80 15.37 17.30
C SER A 19 27.80 14.78 16.30
N SER A 20 27.30 14.09 15.25
CA SER A 20 28.16 13.51 14.23
C SER A 20 28.74 14.58 13.31
N ILE A 21 30.05 14.53 13.10
CA ILE A 21 30.72 15.36 12.11
C ILE A 21 30.74 14.56 10.81
N PRO A 22 30.09 15.01 9.74
CA PRO A 22 30.15 14.33 8.45
C PRO A 22 31.59 14.35 7.94
N ASP A 23 32.16 13.16 7.70
CA ASP A 23 33.48 12.99 7.09
C ASP A 23 33.47 11.75 6.18
N GLY A 24 34.30 11.77 5.14
CA GLY A 24 34.46 10.68 4.19
C GLY A 24 33.62 10.77 2.91
N ARG A 25 33.43 9.63 2.24
CA ARG A 25 32.81 9.51 0.91
C ARG A 25 31.29 9.37 0.99
N THR A 26 30.58 9.78 -0.06
CA THR A 26 29.13 9.54 -0.21
C THR A 26 28.86 8.08 -0.55
N LEU A 27 28.64 7.24 0.46
CA LEU A 27 28.41 5.78 0.31
C LEU A 27 26.93 5.40 0.31
N LEU A 28 26.09 6.15 -0.41
CA LEU A 28 24.63 5.96 -0.43
C LEU A 28 24.22 4.51 -0.74
N GLY A 29 24.92 3.84 -1.66
CA GLY A 29 24.62 2.47 -2.05
C GLY A 29 24.74 1.48 -0.88
N LEU A 30 25.67 1.67 0.04
CA LEU A 30 25.80 0.84 1.24
C LEU A 30 24.67 1.12 2.24
N GLY A 31 24.26 2.38 2.40
CA GLY A 31 23.10 2.73 3.20
C GLY A 31 21.83 2.05 2.68
N MET A 32 21.64 2.07 1.35
CA MET A 32 20.51 1.39 0.71
C MET A 32 20.56 -0.13 0.87
N LEU A 33 21.75 -0.74 0.82
CA LEU A 33 21.92 -2.17 1.07
C LEU A 33 21.50 -2.57 2.50
N GLU A 34 21.82 -1.73 3.49
CA GLU A 34 21.39 -1.96 4.87
C GLU A 34 19.87 -1.84 5.01
N VAL A 35 19.26 -0.85 4.34
CA VAL A 35 17.79 -0.70 4.30
C VAL A 35 17.12 -1.95 3.72
N THR A 36 17.58 -2.43 2.55
CA THR A 36 16.98 -3.62 1.92
C THR A 36 17.22 -4.89 2.73
N SER A 37 18.37 -5.01 3.41
CA SER A 37 18.66 -6.09 4.35
C SER A 37 17.64 -6.13 5.50
N GLN A 38 17.33 -4.97 6.10
CA GLN A 38 16.30 -4.89 7.13
C GLN A 38 14.91 -5.21 6.60
N MET A 39 14.54 -4.70 5.43
CA MET A 39 13.25 -5.00 4.80
C MET A 39 13.08 -6.51 4.54
N LYS A 40 14.13 -7.21 4.09
CA LYS A 40 14.12 -8.67 3.87
C LYS A 40 13.92 -9.46 5.16
N ARG A 41 14.39 -8.94 6.30
CA ARG A 41 14.25 -9.59 7.62
C ARG A 41 12.86 -9.42 8.23
N MET A 42 12.06 -8.49 7.73
CA MET A 42 10.69 -8.28 8.23
C MET A 42 9.79 -9.45 7.82
N SER A 43 9.20 -10.13 8.81
CA SER A 43 8.37 -11.34 8.60
C SER A 43 7.07 -11.07 7.85
N GLN A 44 6.63 -9.81 7.75
CA GLN A 44 5.44 -9.40 7.04
C GLN A 44 5.80 -8.31 6.02
N LYS A 45 5.28 -8.45 4.79
CA LYS A 45 5.41 -7.42 3.77
C LYS A 45 4.55 -6.22 4.17
N ARG A 46 5.20 -5.14 4.61
CA ARG A 46 4.56 -3.90 5.05
C ARG A 46 4.84 -2.79 4.04
N ALA A 47 3.88 -1.90 3.86
CA ALA A 47 4.12 -0.64 3.16
C ALA A 47 5.29 0.08 3.86
N SER A 48 6.39 0.27 3.11
CA SER A 48 7.63 0.83 3.62
C SER A 48 7.97 2.10 2.86
N VAL A 49 8.51 3.10 3.53
CA VAL A 49 8.95 4.34 2.88
C VAL A 49 10.44 4.51 3.15
N VAL A 50 11.21 4.68 2.08
CA VAL A 50 12.65 4.95 2.12
C VAL A 50 12.86 6.38 1.66
N ILE A 51 13.41 7.23 2.53
CA ILE A 51 13.72 8.62 2.24
C ILE A 51 15.23 8.76 2.15
N ILE A 52 15.71 9.14 0.97
CA ILE A 52 17.12 9.41 0.71
C ILE A 52 17.38 10.90 0.89
N LEU A 53 18.37 11.24 1.70
CA LEU A 53 18.89 12.60 1.87
C LEU A 53 20.33 12.60 1.37
N THR A 54 20.65 13.46 0.39
CA THR A 54 22.01 13.58 -0.13
C THR A 54 22.30 15.01 -0.57
N ASP A 55 23.52 15.45 -0.32
CA ASP A 55 23.99 16.80 -0.57
C ASP A 55 25.00 16.92 -1.74
N GLY A 56 25.40 15.78 -2.32
CA GLY A 56 26.43 15.73 -3.34
C GLY A 56 26.16 14.79 -4.52
N VAL A 57 27.12 14.77 -5.45
CA VAL A 57 27.13 13.92 -6.64
C VAL A 57 27.73 12.57 -6.31
N LEU A 58 27.03 11.50 -6.70
CA LEU A 58 27.46 10.13 -6.47
C LEU A 58 28.51 9.71 -7.51
N ASP A 59 29.53 8.99 -7.08
CA ASP A 59 30.41 8.29 -8.03
C ASP A 59 29.64 7.19 -8.77
N ARG A 60 30.17 6.75 -9.91
CA ARG A 60 29.50 5.77 -10.78
C ARG A 60 29.19 4.45 -10.09
N SER A 61 30.10 3.96 -9.24
CA SER A 61 29.91 2.68 -8.55
C SER A 61 28.81 2.78 -7.48
N THR A 62 28.79 3.88 -6.74
CA THR A 62 27.77 4.20 -5.75
C THR A 62 26.41 4.40 -6.40
N GLN A 63 26.35 5.08 -7.56
CA GLN A 63 25.11 5.26 -8.32
C GLN A 63 24.50 3.91 -8.71
N ILE A 64 25.29 3.01 -9.32
CA ILE A 64 24.82 1.69 -9.76
C ILE A 64 24.27 0.88 -8.57
N LEU A 65 24.99 0.85 -7.45
CA LEU A 65 24.54 0.13 -6.27
C LEU A 65 23.27 0.75 -5.68
N SER A 66 23.19 2.09 -5.61
CA SER A 66 22.02 2.81 -5.10
C SER A 66 20.77 2.51 -5.92
N VAL A 67 20.88 2.50 -7.26
CA VAL A 67 19.77 2.16 -8.16
C VAL A 67 19.35 0.69 -7.98
N LYS A 68 20.31 -0.24 -7.89
CA LYS A 68 20.05 -1.67 -7.66
C LYS A 68 19.29 -1.91 -6.36
N GLU A 69 19.76 -1.34 -5.26
CA GLU A 69 19.13 -1.53 -3.96
C GLU A 69 17.81 -0.76 -3.85
N ALA A 70 17.67 0.39 -4.51
CA ALA A 70 16.38 1.08 -4.61
C ALA A 70 15.34 0.25 -5.38
N ASN A 71 15.73 -0.42 -6.47
CA ASN A 71 14.88 -1.39 -7.16
C ASN A 71 14.48 -2.53 -6.23
N THR A 72 15.42 -3.06 -5.46
CA THR A 72 15.15 -4.11 -4.46
C THR A 72 14.18 -3.64 -3.37
N ALA A 73 14.33 -2.41 -2.88
CA ALA A 73 13.38 -1.83 -1.92
C ALA A 73 11.97 -1.77 -2.51
N ARG A 74 11.82 -1.37 -3.79
CA ARG A 74 10.53 -1.35 -4.50
C ARG A 74 9.92 -2.74 -4.65
N THR A 75 10.71 -3.76 -5.02
CA THR A 75 10.20 -5.14 -5.13
C THR A 75 9.77 -5.73 -3.79
N LEU A 76 10.30 -5.21 -2.68
CA LEU A 76 9.88 -5.56 -1.32
C LEU A 76 8.66 -4.76 -0.83
N GLY A 77 8.05 -3.92 -1.68
CA GLY A 77 6.87 -3.11 -1.35
C GLY A 77 7.20 -1.73 -0.79
N GLY A 78 8.43 -1.26 -0.96
CA GLY A 78 8.88 0.06 -0.53
C GLY A 78 8.63 1.15 -1.56
N THR A 79 8.27 2.35 -1.09
CA THR A 79 8.34 3.59 -1.88
C THR A 79 9.67 4.29 -1.61
N VAL A 80 10.40 4.67 -2.66
CA VAL A 80 11.70 5.35 -2.53
C VAL A 80 11.54 6.81 -2.97
N LEU A 81 11.90 7.73 -2.08
CA LEU A 81 11.87 9.18 -2.28
C LEU A 81 13.28 9.73 -2.10
N ALA A 82 13.61 10.81 -2.83
CA ALA A 82 14.92 11.44 -2.73
C ALA A 82 14.81 12.94 -2.48
N VAL A 83 15.69 13.43 -1.61
CA VAL A 83 15.80 14.83 -1.22
C VAL A 83 17.23 15.27 -1.47
N GLY A 84 17.39 16.15 -2.45
CA GLY A 84 18.66 16.80 -2.75
C GLY A 84 18.80 18.09 -1.94
N VAL A 85 19.91 18.21 -1.21
CA VAL A 85 20.31 19.44 -0.50
C VAL A 85 21.53 20.03 -1.22
N GLY A 86 21.64 21.35 -1.32
CA GLY A 86 22.82 21.97 -1.96
C GLY A 86 23.05 21.53 -3.42
N ASP A 87 24.28 21.10 -3.72
CA ASP A 87 24.81 20.80 -5.05
C ASP A 87 24.75 19.29 -5.39
N PHE A 88 23.53 18.79 -5.56
CA PHE A 88 23.27 17.41 -6.01
C PHE A 88 23.01 17.34 -7.52
N ASN A 89 23.14 16.14 -8.11
CA ASN A 89 22.75 15.88 -9.49
C ASN A 89 21.30 15.35 -9.58
N PRO A 90 20.33 16.11 -10.13
CA PRO A 90 18.94 15.67 -10.19
C PRO A 90 18.73 14.37 -10.99
N SER A 91 19.51 14.14 -12.05
CA SER A 91 19.39 12.94 -12.88
C SER A 91 19.73 11.67 -12.10
N GLN A 92 20.73 11.75 -11.21
CA GLN A 92 21.10 10.62 -10.35
C GLN A 92 19.96 10.25 -9.39
N LEU A 93 19.33 11.26 -8.77
CA LEU A 93 18.20 11.02 -7.87
C LEU A 93 16.98 10.48 -8.60
N ILE A 94 16.68 11.02 -9.78
CA ILE A 94 15.58 10.55 -10.64
C ILE A 94 15.77 9.06 -10.96
N GLU A 95 16.98 8.65 -11.33
CA GLU A 95 17.28 7.25 -11.63
C GLU A 95 17.08 6.35 -10.39
N ILE A 96 17.56 6.78 -9.22
CA ILE A 96 17.43 6.02 -7.97
C ILE A 96 15.95 5.83 -7.57
N VAL A 97 15.12 6.86 -7.73
CA VAL A 97 13.67 6.79 -7.42
C VAL A 97 12.84 6.13 -8.53
N GLY A 98 13.47 5.52 -9.54
CA GLY A 98 12.76 4.77 -10.58
C GLY A 98 12.20 5.64 -11.71
N GLY A 99 12.85 6.76 -12.03
CA GLY A 99 12.52 7.63 -13.15
C GLY A 99 11.48 8.72 -12.87
N SER A 100 10.85 8.71 -11.68
CA SER A 100 9.79 9.65 -11.36
C SER A 100 10.32 10.96 -10.77
N LYS A 101 10.29 12.04 -11.57
CA LYS A 101 10.64 13.40 -11.10
C LYS A 101 9.78 13.88 -9.92
N LYS A 102 8.55 13.35 -9.77
CA LYS A 102 7.64 13.71 -8.67
C LYS A 102 8.11 13.22 -7.30
N LEU A 103 9.03 12.24 -7.28
CA LEU A 103 9.59 11.64 -6.07
C LEU A 103 10.95 12.25 -5.69
N VAL A 104 11.40 13.28 -6.43
CA VAL A 104 12.64 14.02 -6.15
C VAL A 104 12.28 15.42 -5.65
N PHE A 105 12.82 15.76 -4.49
CA PHE A 105 12.60 17.04 -3.83
C PHE A 105 13.91 17.80 -3.70
N LYS A 106 13.86 19.12 -3.86
CA LYS A 106 14.98 20.02 -3.58
C LYS A 106 14.71 20.75 -2.28
N ALA A 107 15.63 20.63 -1.32
CA ALA A 107 15.58 21.38 -0.08
C ALA A 107 16.69 22.43 -0.07
N ALA A 108 16.33 23.69 0.18
CA ALA A 108 17.29 24.78 0.37
C ALA A 108 17.89 24.80 1.79
N SER A 109 17.14 24.27 2.76
CA SER A 109 17.53 24.07 4.16
C SER A 109 16.73 22.90 4.74
N PHE A 110 17.12 22.39 5.91
CA PHE A 110 16.42 21.29 6.58
C PHE A 110 14.96 21.65 6.97
N ASP A 111 14.59 22.93 7.04
CA ASP A 111 13.20 23.36 7.27
C ASP A 111 12.25 22.97 6.12
N GLY A 112 12.80 22.73 4.93
CA GLY A 112 12.06 22.17 3.78
C GLY A 112 11.56 20.74 4.02
N LEU A 113 12.09 20.01 5.01
CA LEU A 113 11.67 18.65 5.30
C LEU A 113 10.24 18.55 5.80
N ASN A 114 9.66 19.57 6.46
CA ASN A 114 8.24 19.51 6.84
C ASN A 114 7.33 19.43 5.62
N ARG A 115 7.69 20.10 4.51
CA ARG A 115 6.96 19.96 3.23
C ARG A 115 7.16 18.58 2.63
N ILE A 116 8.35 17.98 2.80
CA ILE A 116 8.68 16.63 2.35
C ILE A 116 7.89 15.61 3.17
N VAL A 117 7.86 15.69 4.50
CA VAL A 117 7.06 14.82 5.37
C VAL A 117 5.59 14.88 4.99
N LYS A 118 5.04 16.08 4.75
CA LYS A 118 3.68 16.21 4.26
C LYS A 118 3.49 15.56 2.89
N HIS A 119 4.40 15.76 1.94
CA HIS A 119 4.33 15.09 0.64
C HIS A 119 4.56 13.59 0.71
N VAL A 120 5.36 13.11 1.66
CA VAL A 120 5.58 11.69 1.94
C VAL A 120 4.25 11.12 2.43
N ILE A 121 3.66 11.68 3.48
CA ILE A 121 2.36 11.25 4.02
C ILE A 121 1.28 11.31 2.92
N ASP A 122 1.13 12.46 2.27
CA ASP A 122 0.12 12.69 1.23
C ASP A 122 0.39 11.87 -0.03
N GLY A 123 1.63 11.44 -0.28
CA GLY A 123 2.08 10.66 -1.45
C GLY A 123 2.20 9.16 -1.20
N SER A 124 2.32 8.70 0.05
CA SER A 124 2.55 7.29 0.41
C SER A 124 1.39 6.65 1.17
N CYS A 125 0.59 7.43 1.90
CA CYS A 125 -0.54 6.87 2.64
C CYS A 125 -1.69 6.51 1.70
N VAL A 126 -1.94 5.22 1.54
CA VAL A 126 -3.20 4.74 1.02
C VAL A 126 -4.05 4.36 2.22
N GLU A 127 -5.29 4.79 2.22
CA GLU A 127 -6.21 4.55 3.32
C GLU A 127 -7.52 4.03 2.75
N ILE A 128 -8.04 2.99 3.39
CA ILE A 128 -9.38 2.48 3.12
C ILE A 128 -10.27 3.03 4.23
N SER A 129 -11.30 3.78 3.87
CA SER A 129 -12.19 4.45 4.81
C SER A 129 -13.44 3.63 5.12
N SER A 130 -14.02 2.97 4.12
CA SER A 130 -15.23 2.17 4.28
C SER A 130 -15.37 1.14 3.17
N VAL A 131 -16.22 0.13 3.41
CA VAL A 131 -16.62 -0.88 2.44
C VAL A 131 -18.13 -1.01 2.42
N GLU A 132 -18.70 -1.15 1.24
CA GLU A 132 -20.13 -1.39 1.06
C GLU A 132 -20.35 -2.56 0.08
N PRO A 133 -21.22 -3.52 0.40
CA PRO A 133 -21.98 -3.63 1.66
C PRO A 133 -21.14 -4.22 2.80
N GLU A 134 -21.51 -3.94 4.05
CA GLU A 134 -20.91 -4.57 5.24
C GLU A 134 -21.37 -6.02 5.45
N ILE A 135 -22.49 -6.40 4.81
CA ILE A 135 -23.05 -7.75 4.81
C ILE A 135 -23.17 -8.24 3.37
N ILE A 136 -22.58 -9.41 3.07
CA ILE A 136 -22.68 -10.09 1.78
C ILE A 136 -23.38 -11.44 1.93
N CYS A 137 -23.99 -11.93 0.86
CA CYS A 137 -24.72 -13.19 0.89
C CYS A 137 -23.77 -14.38 0.65
N ALA A 138 -23.89 -15.44 1.46
CA ALA A 138 -23.00 -16.60 1.42
C ALA A 138 -22.99 -17.39 0.09
N ASN A 139 -24.09 -17.36 -0.68
CA ASN A 139 -24.29 -18.21 -1.86
C ASN A 139 -24.60 -17.43 -3.15
N SER A 140 -24.23 -16.16 -3.22
CA SER A 140 -24.41 -15.36 -4.44
C SER A 140 -23.12 -14.64 -4.81
N SER A 141 -22.99 -14.26 -6.09
CA SER A 141 -22.01 -13.26 -6.47
C SER A 141 -22.36 -11.94 -5.80
N PHE A 142 -21.34 -11.18 -5.44
CA PHE A 142 -21.48 -9.86 -4.84
C PHE A 142 -20.40 -8.95 -5.40
N GLU A 143 -20.59 -7.65 -5.24
CA GLU A 143 -19.62 -6.64 -5.59
C GLU A 143 -19.45 -5.72 -4.40
N VAL A 144 -18.20 -5.37 -4.09
CA VAL A 144 -17.86 -4.53 -2.95
C VAL A 144 -17.30 -3.22 -3.47
N SER A 145 -17.89 -2.12 -3.01
CA SER A 145 -17.37 -0.77 -3.19
C SER A 145 -16.43 -0.43 -2.04
N VAL A 146 -15.19 -0.09 -2.37
CA VAL A 146 -14.13 0.25 -1.43
C VAL A 146 -13.86 1.73 -1.54
N SER A 147 -14.26 2.48 -0.52
CA SER A 147 -13.99 3.91 -0.45
C SER A 147 -12.69 4.17 0.29
N GLY A 148 -11.95 5.18 -0.14
CA GLY A 148 -10.67 5.52 0.47
C GLY A 148 -9.96 6.65 -0.24
N ARG A 149 -8.62 6.68 -0.11
CA ARG A 149 -7.77 7.67 -0.75
C ARG A 149 -6.48 7.05 -1.24
N GLY A 150 -5.99 7.54 -2.37
CA GLY A 150 -4.66 7.21 -2.88
C GLY A 150 -4.59 5.92 -3.66
N PHE A 151 -5.71 5.38 -4.17
CA PHE A 151 -5.70 4.15 -4.97
C PHE A 151 -4.93 4.28 -6.29
N ASN A 152 -4.73 5.51 -6.78
CA ASN A 152 -3.93 5.82 -7.96
C ASN A 152 -2.43 6.04 -7.70
N LYS A 153 -1.97 5.84 -6.46
CA LYS A 153 -0.56 6.06 -6.09
C LYS A 153 0.41 5.06 -6.71
N SER A 154 -0.06 3.93 -7.24
CA SER A 154 0.76 3.00 -8.02
C SER A 154 1.28 3.61 -9.32
N GLY A 155 0.61 4.64 -9.85
CA GLY A 155 0.89 5.20 -11.18
C GLY A 155 0.31 4.38 -12.33
N ASP A 156 -0.08 3.13 -12.09
CA ASP A 156 -0.76 2.24 -13.03
C ASP A 156 -1.86 1.45 -12.29
N SER A 157 -3.09 1.57 -12.77
CA SER A 157 -4.25 0.86 -12.22
C SER A 157 -4.15 -0.66 -12.40
N ALA A 158 -3.35 -1.17 -13.34
CA ALA A 158 -3.16 -2.60 -13.56
C ALA A 158 -2.61 -3.32 -12.33
N HIS A 159 -1.76 -2.64 -11.56
CA HIS A 159 -1.13 -3.16 -10.33
C HIS A 159 -2.03 -3.08 -9.09
N VAL A 160 -3.20 -2.44 -9.21
CA VAL A 160 -4.15 -2.26 -8.11
C VAL A 160 -5.10 -3.45 -8.04
N LYS A 161 -5.07 -4.21 -6.94
CA LYS A 161 -5.94 -5.37 -6.70
C LYS A 161 -6.63 -5.27 -5.34
N CYS A 162 -7.85 -5.79 -5.27
CA CYS A 162 -8.52 -6.07 -4.00
C CYS A 162 -8.12 -7.45 -3.49
N ASN A 163 -7.71 -7.55 -2.24
CA ASN A 163 -7.43 -8.79 -1.54
C ASN A 163 -8.55 -9.11 -0.56
N PHE A 164 -9.26 -10.20 -0.83
CA PHE A 164 -10.25 -10.74 0.10
C PHE A 164 -9.56 -11.75 1.01
N TRP A 165 -9.39 -11.41 2.29
CA TRP A 165 -8.76 -12.26 3.29
C TRP A 165 -9.82 -12.92 4.18
N PHE A 166 -10.17 -14.16 3.83
CA PHE A 166 -11.24 -14.94 4.44
C PHE A 166 -10.75 -15.62 5.71
N ASN A 167 -11.48 -15.42 6.82
CA ASN A 167 -11.22 -16.03 8.13
C ASN A 167 -9.74 -15.94 8.58
N LYS A 168 -9.04 -14.91 8.09
CA LYS A 168 -7.60 -14.68 8.29
C LYS A 168 -6.69 -15.83 7.83
N THR A 169 -7.16 -16.72 6.95
CA THR A 169 -6.40 -17.89 6.47
C THR A 169 -6.14 -17.83 4.97
N THR A 170 -7.17 -17.54 4.17
CA THR A 170 -7.10 -17.61 2.70
C THR A 170 -7.23 -16.22 2.09
N SER A 171 -6.25 -15.82 1.28
CA SER A 171 -6.24 -14.54 0.55
C SER A 171 -6.51 -14.77 -0.93
N LEU A 172 -7.46 -14.03 -1.50
CA LEU A 172 -7.74 -14.05 -2.94
C LEU A 172 -7.70 -12.65 -3.53
N LEU A 173 -6.86 -12.50 -4.57
CA LEU A 173 -6.69 -11.26 -5.29
C LEU A 173 -7.64 -11.18 -6.48
N VAL A 174 -8.31 -10.05 -6.63
CA VAL A 174 -9.14 -9.74 -7.80
C VAL A 174 -8.79 -8.36 -8.35
N THR A 175 -8.93 -8.20 -9.66
CA THR A 175 -8.82 -6.89 -10.30
C THR A 175 -10.13 -6.13 -10.13
N PRO A 176 -10.12 -4.85 -9.71
CA PRO A 176 -11.31 -4.04 -9.65
C PRO A 176 -12.01 -3.94 -11.02
N THR A 177 -13.34 -3.98 -11.04
CA THR A 177 -14.15 -3.70 -12.24
C THR A 177 -14.20 -2.21 -12.55
N SER A 178 -14.16 -1.37 -11.51
CA SER A 178 -14.09 0.09 -11.63
C SER A 178 -12.95 0.65 -10.77
N PHE A 179 -12.33 1.72 -11.27
CA PHE A 179 -11.16 2.32 -10.65
C PHE A 179 -11.25 3.84 -10.65
N SER A 180 -11.05 4.45 -9.48
CA SER A 180 -10.82 5.89 -9.30
C SER A 180 -9.85 6.13 -8.15
N PRO A 181 -9.31 7.35 -7.98
CA PRO A 181 -8.41 7.67 -6.87
C PRO A 181 -8.98 7.45 -5.45
N THR A 182 -10.31 7.41 -5.32
CA THR A 182 -11.02 7.37 -4.03
C THR A 182 -12.04 6.24 -3.89
N LEU A 183 -12.32 5.52 -4.98
CA LEU A 183 -13.30 4.44 -5.01
C LEU A 183 -12.80 3.31 -5.92
N LEU A 184 -12.84 2.08 -5.41
CA LEU A 184 -12.67 0.87 -6.18
C LEU A 184 -13.94 0.04 -6.12
N THR A 185 -14.27 -0.64 -7.21
CA THR A 185 -15.35 -1.62 -7.24
C THR A 185 -14.76 -2.99 -7.49
N CYS A 186 -14.97 -3.92 -6.56
CA CYS A 186 -14.28 -5.21 -6.56
C CYS A 186 -15.28 -6.37 -6.60
N PRO A 187 -15.22 -7.23 -7.63
CA PRO A 187 -16.15 -8.35 -7.77
C PRO A 187 -15.79 -9.50 -6.84
N SER A 188 -16.78 -10.31 -6.47
CA SER A 188 -16.58 -11.53 -5.68
C SER A 188 -15.62 -12.51 -6.40
N PRO A 189 -14.65 -13.14 -5.70
CA PRO A 189 -13.76 -14.13 -6.30
C PRO A 189 -14.54 -15.36 -6.81
N GLN A 190 -14.19 -15.88 -8.00
CA GLN A 190 -14.91 -16.98 -8.67
C GLN A 190 -14.80 -18.38 -7.99
N ARG A 191 -14.15 -18.49 -6.83
CA ARG A 191 -13.83 -19.78 -6.18
C ARG A 191 -13.97 -19.75 -4.66
N VAL A 192 -14.97 -19.02 -4.15
CA VAL A 192 -15.22 -18.94 -2.71
C VAL A 192 -16.62 -19.45 -2.40
N ALA A 193 -16.69 -20.42 -1.49
CA ALA A 193 -17.93 -20.84 -0.85
C ALA A 193 -17.95 -20.23 0.55
N LEU A 194 -18.79 -19.21 0.74
CA LEU A 194 -18.96 -18.54 2.03
C LEU A 194 -20.04 -19.27 2.83
N ARG A 195 -19.89 -19.26 4.15
CA ARG A 195 -20.91 -19.70 5.10
C ARG A 195 -21.38 -18.50 5.89
N PRO A 196 -22.64 -18.45 6.34
CA PRO A 196 -23.10 -17.41 7.25
C PRO A 196 -22.20 -17.34 8.50
N GLY A 197 -21.78 -16.12 8.87
CA GLY A 197 -20.86 -15.86 9.98
C GLY A 197 -19.37 -15.87 9.63
N ASP A 198 -18.99 -16.20 8.40
CA ASP A 198 -17.63 -15.97 7.91
C ASP A 198 -17.28 -14.47 7.95
N VAL A 199 -16.01 -14.19 8.26
CA VAL A 199 -15.47 -12.82 8.28
C VAL A 199 -14.51 -12.64 7.13
N VAL A 200 -14.74 -11.60 6.35
CA VAL A 200 -13.91 -11.24 5.21
C VAL A 200 -13.24 -9.91 5.48
N VAL A 201 -11.92 -9.92 5.63
CA VAL A 201 -11.14 -8.69 5.76
C VAL A 201 -10.75 -8.23 4.37
N LEU A 202 -11.17 -7.03 3.98
CA LEU A 202 -10.81 -6.47 2.69
C LEU A 202 -9.53 -5.64 2.81
N GLN A 203 -8.59 -5.90 1.91
CA GLN A 203 -7.36 -5.13 1.78
C GLN A 203 -7.17 -4.69 0.33
N VAL A 204 -6.36 -3.65 0.12
CA VAL A 204 -5.99 -3.19 -1.22
C VAL A 204 -4.48 -3.32 -1.37
N THR A 205 -4.04 -3.81 -2.52
CA THR A 205 -2.63 -3.79 -2.93
C THR A 205 -2.47 -2.87 -4.13
N LEU A 206 -1.36 -2.16 -4.19
CA LEU A 206 -0.99 -1.26 -5.29
C LEU A 206 0.19 -1.80 -6.11
N ASN A 207 0.63 -3.02 -5.79
CA ASN A 207 1.79 -3.69 -6.36
C ASN A 207 1.58 -5.22 -6.46
N ASP A 208 0.43 -5.63 -7.02
CA ASP A 208 0.13 -7.04 -7.34
C ASP A 208 0.27 -8.05 -6.18
N GLY A 209 -0.05 -7.62 -4.96
CA GLY A 209 -0.05 -8.47 -3.78
C GLY A 209 1.31 -8.55 -3.09
N VAL A 210 2.27 -7.72 -3.47
CA VAL A 210 3.53 -7.59 -2.75
C VAL A 210 3.28 -6.95 -1.39
N SER A 211 2.49 -5.89 -1.28
CA SER A 211 2.16 -5.29 0.01
C SER A 211 0.69 -4.90 0.09
N PHE A 212 0.13 -4.99 1.29
CA PHE A 212 -1.27 -4.70 1.52
C PHE A 212 -1.45 -3.48 2.39
N VAL A 213 -2.38 -2.63 1.98
CA VAL A 213 -2.91 -1.55 2.79
C VAL A 213 -3.80 -2.21 3.84
N SER A 214 -3.28 -2.31 5.06
CA SER A 214 -4.04 -2.83 6.19
C SER A 214 -5.13 -1.84 6.56
N SER A 215 -6.36 -2.31 6.62
CA SER A 215 -7.48 -1.55 7.17
C SER A 215 -8.32 -2.47 8.05
N ASN A 216 -9.12 -1.88 8.93
CA ASN A 216 -9.97 -2.61 9.87
C ASN A 216 -11.37 -2.89 9.30
N VAL A 217 -11.59 -2.64 8.01
CA VAL A 217 -12.89 -2.90 7.39
C VAL A 217 -13.09 -4.41 7.20
N THR A 218 -14.18 -4.87 7.77
CA THR A 218 -14.61 -6.26 7.74
C THR A 218 -15.98 -6.35 7.13
N ILE A 219 -16.17 -7.34 6.30
CA ILE A 219 -17.46 -7.72 5.74
C ILE A 219 -17.86 -9.02 6.41
N THR A 220 -19.12 -9.11 6.80
CA THR A 220 -19.70 -10.32 7.38
C THR A 220 -20.61 -11.00 6.38
N THR A 221 -20.71 -12.31 6.46
CA THR A 221 -21.57 -13.08 5.57
C THR A 221 -22.91 -13.37 6.25
N GLY A 222 -23.99 -13.02 5.57
CA GLY A 222 -25.36 -13.21 6.03
C GLY A 222 -26.12 -14.24 5.21
N VAL A 223 -27.29 -14.63 5.73
CA VAL A 223 -28.33 -15.32 4.96
C VAL A 223 -29.17 -14.24 4.30
N CYS A 224 -29.22 -14.25 2.97
CA CYS A 224 -30.09 -13.38 2.21
C CYS A 224 -31.26 -14.21 1.72
N GLU A 225 -32.46 -13.96 2.24
CA GLU A 225 -33.67 -14.59 1.74
C GLU A 225 -34.02 -13.99 0.37
N SER A 226 -34.22 -14.86 -0.63
CA SER A 226 -34.90 -14.49 -1.86
C SER A 226 -36.32 -14.03 -1.50
N SER A 227 -36.66 -12.79 -1.85
CA SER A 227 -37.85 -12.05 -1.40
C SER A 227 -39.10 -12.91 -1.11
N PRO A 228 -39.86 -12.62 -0.04
CA PRO A 228 -41.14 -13.30 0.24
C PRO A 228 -42.11 -13.26 -0.94
N GLY A 229 -42.04 -12.23 -1.78
CA GLY A 229 -42.97 -12.01 -2.89
C GLY A 229 -43.04 -13.15 -3.91
N VAL A 230 -41.96 -13.91 -4.12
CA VAL A 230 -41.97 -15.07 -5.03
C VAL A 230 -42.73 -16.25 -4.42
N VAL A 231 -42.61 -16.44 -3.11
CA VAL A 231 -43.33 -17.49 -2.37
C VAL A 231 -44.82 -17.16 -2.33
N TRP A 232 -45.18 -15.91 -2.04
CA TRP A 232 -46.57 -15.46 -2.03
C TRP A 232 -47.20 -15.47 -3.43
N ALA A 233 -46.46 -15.08 -4.48
CA ALA A 233 -46.95 -15.15 -5.87
C ALA A 233 -47.17 -16.59 -6.33
N ALA A 234 -46.28 -17.53 -5.98
CA ALA A 234 -46.45 -18.95 -6.27
C ALA A 234 -47.66 -19.54 -5.51
N LEU A 235 -47.86 -19.14 -4.25
CA LEU A 235 -49.03 -19.56 -3.46
C LEU A 235 -50.33 -19.02 -4.05
N PHE A 236 -50.34 -17.76 -4.50
CA PHE A 236 -51.51 -17.12 -5.11
C PHE A 236 -51.87 -17.76 -6.47
N LEU A 237 -50.86 -18.08 -7.29
CA LEU A 237 -51.06 -18.81 -8.55
C LEU A 237 -51.57 -20.23 -8.33
N ALA A 238 -51.06 -20.93 -7.32
CA ALA A 238 -51.55 -22.26 -6.96
C ALA A 238 -53.01 -22.21 -6.50
N LEU A 239 -53.38 -21.22 -5.68
CA LEU A 239 -54.76 -21.01 -5.23
C LEU A 239 -55.71 -20.67 -6.40
N LEU A 240 -55.28 -19.86 -7.37
CA LEU A 240 -56.06 -19.55 -8.57
C LEU A 240 -56.23 -20.74 -9.52
N ALA A 241 -55.31 -21.71 -9.52
CA ALA A 241 -55.42 -22.93 -10.32
C ALA A 241 -56.35 -24.00 -9.68
N LEU A 242 -56.73 -23.80 -8.41
CA LEU A 242 -57.60 -24.69 -7.63
C LEU A 242 -59.05 -24.18 -7.52
N SER A 243 -59.33 -22.98 -8.02
CA SER A 243 -60.66 -22.34 -8.10
C SER A 243 -61.19 -22.34 -9.53
#